data_AF-A0A962RNS4-F1
#
_entry.id   AF-A0A962RNS4-F1
#
_cell.length_a   1.000
_cell.length_b   1.000
_cell.length_c   1.000
_cell.angle_alpha   90.00
_cell.angle_beta   90.00
_cell.angle_gamma   90.00
#
_symmetry.space_group_name_H-M   'P 1'
#
loop_
_entity.id
_entity.type
_entity.pdbx_description
1 polymer ?
#
loop_
_entity_poly.entity_id
_entity_poly.type
_entity_poly.pdbx_seq_one_letter_code
_entity_poly.pdbx_strand_id
1 'polypeptide(L)'
;VAGGNRAQGIRAARRAFYEGDIAAAIVEQQRQHGGFMTRADLAEFRAQVEEPVQARFGALTLHGCGPWSQGPLVLQAARILDGFELAGMGHNSTAYVHTVVEALKLAAADREAWFGDPARIEIPLAELLSDERVACQRARIESGRASPGMPAAAALGGRTPPAWRADPSAGPAPAAASNLETSYFCVVDSAGNVCSATPSDPTISGRVVPGTGITTSMWGSRGHTDADHPGRVEGGWRPRMSANPMLAIEPGRSVTPIGSPGSEVLGQAQLQVLLNLSVFGMSPQAAVEAPRFASYSWPASAIPHTYLPARLTLEQAIADDCGEALRALGHDVQRWPQRDWRAGSVCTIHCDLVSGIRCAGADPRRSAYAIGC
;
A
#
# COMPACT_ATOMS: atom_id res chain seq x y z
N VAL A 1 0.61 39.18 -3.24
CA VAL A 1 0.37 38.46 -4.51
C VAL A 1 1.63 38.62 -5.36
N ALA A 2 2.31 37.53 -5.71
CA ALA A 2 3.42 37.63 -6.65
C ALA A 2 2.84 38.05 -8.02
N GLY A 3 3.26 39.21 -8.55
CA GLY A 3 2.97 39.56 -9.94
C GLY A 3 3.64 38.54 -10.86
N GLY A 4 2.91 38.00 -11.85
CA GLY A 4 3.45 36.99 -12.77
C GLY A 4 2.40 36.08 -13.40
N ASN A 5 2.84 35.12 -14.21
CA ASN A 5 2.01 34.10 -14.84
C ASN A 5 1.65 32.94 -13.87
N ARG A 6 0.73 32.04 -14.28
CA ARG A 6 0.26 30.89 -13.47
C ARG A 6 1.41 30.07 -12.86
N ALA A 7 2.43 29.75 -13.66
CA ALA A 7 3.56 28.95 -13.19
C ALA A 7 4.44 29.69 -12.17
N GLN A 8 4.62 31.00 -12.35
CA GLN A 8 5.31 31.85 -11.38
C GLN A 8 4.54 31.91 -10.05
N GLY A 9 3.20 31.97 -10.10
CA GLY A 9 2.34 31.89 -8.91
C GLY A 9 2.54 30.59 -8.11
N ILE A 10 2.52 29.44 -8.79
CA ILE A 10 2.75 28.12 -8.15
C ILE A 10 4.15 28.05 -7.54
N ARG A 11 5.19 28.53 -8.25
CA ARG A 11 6.56 28.59 -7.70
C ARG A 11 6.66 29.51 -6.50
N ALA A 12 5.95 30.63 -6.48
CA ALA A 12 5.91 31.54 -5.34
C ALA A 12 5.26 30.87 -4.12
N ALA A 13 4.15 30.15 -4.30
CA ALA A 13 3.50 29.38 -3.24
C ALA A 13 4.44 28.31 -2.67
N ARG A 14 5.14 27.58 -3.54
CA ARG A 14 6.17 26.61 -3.11
C ARG A 14 7.25 27.28 -2.26
N ARG A 15 7.81 28.41 -2.71
CA ARG A 15 8.84 29.13 -1.93
C ARG A 15 8.32 29.61 -0.59
N ALA A 16 7.10 30.14 -0.53
CA ALA A 16 6.49 30.53 0.75
C ALA A 16 6.43 29.35 1.74
N PHE A 17 6.07 28.16 1.25
CA PHE A 17 6.02 26.95 2.08
C PHE A 17 7.40 26.43 2.50
N TYR A 18 8.31 26.22 1.54
CA TYR A 18 9.57 25.48 1.75
C TYR A 18 10.76 26.36 2.14
N GLU A 19 10.70 27.67 1.89
CA GLU A 19 11.81 28.61 2.12
C GLU A 19 11.37 29.82 2.97
N GLY A 20 10.07 30.03 3.15
CA GLY A 20 9.49 31.21 3.79
C GLY A 20 9.24 31.08 5.29
N ASP A 21 8.27 31.85 5.77
CA ASP A 21 7.82 31.91 7.16
C ASP A 21 7.19 30.59 7.65
N ILE A 22 6.49 29.87 6.77
CA ILE A 22 5.95 28.53 7.08
C ILE A 22 7.09 27.55 7.40
N ALA A 23 8.15 27.52 6.58
CA ALA A 23 9.33 26.69 6.84
C ALA A 23 10.01 27.07 8.16
N ALA A 24 10.11 28.37 8.45
CA ALA A 24 10.66 28.86 9.71
C ALA A 24 9.84 28.37 10.92
N ALA A 25 8.51 28.43 10.83
CA ALA A 25 7.60 27.98 11.89
C ALA A 25 7.68 26.47 12.12
N ILE A 26 7.76 25.67 11.05
CA ILE A 26 7.94 24.21 11.13
C ILE A 26 9.23 23.88 11.88
N VAL A 27 10.35 24.48 11.47
CA VAL A 27 11.68 24.22 12.06
C VAL A 27 11.74 24.66 13.52
N GLU A 28 11.16 25.81 13.86
CA GLU A 28 11.12 26.26 15.25
C GLU A 28 10.29 25.32 16.13
N GLN A 29 9.14 24.85 15.65
CA GLN A 29 8.36 23.84 16.38
C GLN A 29 9.16 22.55 16.55
N GLN A 30 9.83 22.06 15.51
CA GLN A 30 10.69 20.87 15.59
C GLN A 30 11.80 21.05 16.62
N ARG A 31 12.53 22.17 16.58
CA ARG A 31 13.61 22.50 17.52
C ARG A 31 13.13 22.51 18.98
N GLN A 32 11.98 23.11 19.26
CA GLN A 32 11.39 23.14 20.61
C GLN A 32 11.07 21.75 21.17
N HIS A 33 10.93 20.74 20.31
CA HIS A 33 10.56 19.38 20.68
C HIS A 33 11.65 18.36 20.38
N GLY A 34 12.90 18.80 20.13
CA GLY A 34 14.04 17.92 19.88
C GLY A 34 14.06 17.26 18.50
N GLY A 35 13.29 17.79 17.54
CA GLY A 35 13.31 17.34 16.14
C GLY A 35 14.58 17.78 15.40
N PHE A 36 14.93 17.03 14.35
CA PHE A 36 16.19 17.21 13.61
C PHE A 36 16.06 18.03 12.32
N MET A 37 14.83 18.34 11.90
CA MET A 37 14.58 19.02 10.62
C MET A 37 15.11 20.46 10.63
N THR A 38 15.84 20.82 9.58
CA THR A 38 16.41 22.15 9.36
C THR A 38 15.69 22.89 8.23
N ARG A 39 16.00 24.19 8.07
CA ARG A 39 15.50 24.96 6.91
C ARG A 39 16.10 24.46 5.59
N ALA A 40 17.32 23.94 5.62
CA ALA A 40 17.97 23.38 4.43
C ALA A 40 17.20 22.16 3.93
N ASP A 41 16.80 21.25 4.83
CA ASP A 41 16.01 20.06 4.47
C ASP A 41 14.71 20.43 3.73
N LEU A 42 13.99 21.45 4.21
CA LEU A 42 12.79 21.96 3.55
C LEU A 42 13.12 22.63 2.21
N ALA A 43 14.12 23.50 2.18
CA ALA A 43 14.49 24.26 0.98
C ALA A 43 14.99 23.35 -0.16
N GLU A 44 15.67 22.24 0.17
CA GLU A 44 16.23 21.28 -0.77
C GLU A 44 15.20 20.28 -1.29
N PHE A 45 14.15 19.96 -0.52
CA PHE A 45 13.14 18.97 -0.93
C PHE A 45 12.47 19.29 -2.28
N ARG A 46 12.40 18.28 -3.15
CA ARG A 46 11.64 18.31 -4.42
C ARG A 46 10.86 17.00 -4.57
N ALA A 47 9.59 17.11 -4.95
CA ALA A 47 8.85 15.95 -5.44
C ALA A 47 9.48 15.45 -6.74
N GLN A 48 9.71 14.15 -6.84
CA GLN A 48 10.33 13.52 -7.99
C GLN A 48 9.28 12.98 -8.96
N VAL A 49 9.59 13.01 -10.25
CA VAL A 49 8.85 12.30 -11.29
C VAL A 49 9.66 11.05 -11.60
N GLU A 50 9.04 9.90 -11.43
CA GLU A 50 9.67 8.59 -11.52
C GLU A 50 8.84 7.71 -12.48
N GLU A 51 9.50 6.83 -13.22
CA GLU A 51 8.80 5.81 -13.99
C GLU A 51 8.09 4.83 -13.03
N PRO A 52 6.84 4.43 -13.31
CA PRO A 52 6.13 3.49 -12.47
C PRO A 52 6.75 2.10 -12.59
N VAL A 53 6.69 1.36 -11.49
CA VAL A 53 6.97 -0.07 -11.48
C VAL A 53 5.83 -0.79 -12.21
N GLN A 54 6.17 -1.73 -13.07
CA GLN A 54 5.20 -2.42 -13.92
C GLN A 54 5.20 -3.92 -13.67
N ALA A 55 4.01 -4.52 -13.70
CA ALA A 55 3.84 -5.98 -13.66
C ALA A 55 2.64 -6.41 -14.50
N ARG A 56 2.73 -7.61 -15.10
CA ARG A 56 1.63 -8.22 -15.86
C ARG A 56 0.67 -8.98 -14.93
N PHE A 57 -0.62 -8.95 -15.23
CA PHE A 57 -1.64 -9.79 -14.61
C PHE A 57 -2.76 -10.07 -15.63
N GLY A 58 -2.81 -11.29 -16.16
CA GLY A 58 -3.64 -11.61 -17.33
C GLY A 58 -3.36 -10.66 -18.49
N ALA A 59 -4.40 -9.99 -18.97
CA ALA A 59 -4.30 -8.97 -20.03
C ALA A 59 -3.88 -7.57 -19.52
N LEU A 60 -3.80 -7.37 -18.20
CA LEU A 60 -3.51 -6.08 -17.58
C LEU A 60 -2.01 -5.87 -17.41
N THR A 61 -1.60 -4.61 -17.59
CA THR A 61 -0.35 -4.06 -17.04
C THR A 61 -0.71 -3.22 -15.82
N LEU A 62 -0.17 -3.61 -14.66
CA LEU A 62 -0.31 -2.91 -13.40
C LEU A 62 0.84 -1.93 -13.24
N HIS A 63 0.53 -0.69 -12.90
CA HIS A 63 1.50 0.39 -12.65
C HIS A 63 1.39 0.83 -11.20
N GLY A 64 2.51 0.77 -10.48
CA GLY A 64 2.60 1.19 -9.08
C GLY A 64 3.83 2.07 -8.81
N CYS A 65 3.87 2.66 -7.62
CA CYS A 65 5.03 3.41 -7.16
C CYS A 65 6.27 2.51 -6.94
N GLY A 66 7.44 3.15 -6.83
CA GLY A 66 8.71 2.50 -6.55
C GLY A 66 8.77 1.71 -5.23
N PRO A 67 9.90 1.02 -4.96
CA PRO A 67 10.09 0.19 -3.76
C PRO A 67 10.24 0.99 -2.46
N TRP A 68 10.29 2.33 -2.56
CA TRP A 68 10.07 3.20 -1.40
C TRP A 68 8.61 3.15 -0.91
N SER A 69 7.70 2.51 -1.65
CA SER A 69 6.31 2.26 -1.29
C SER A 69 6.01 0.75 -1.16
N GLN A 70 4.77 0.40 -0.79
CA GLN A 70 4.27 -0.98 -0.87
C GLN A 70 3.71 -1.36 -2.25
N GLY A 71 3.85 -0.50 -3.28
CA GLY A 71 3.38 -0.78 -4.64
C GLY A 71 3.89 -2.11 -5.20
N PRO A 72 5.21 -2.37 -5.15
CA PRO A 72 5.72 -3.61 -5.73
C PRO A 72 5.30 -4.89 -4.98
N LEU A 73 4.88 -4.81 -3.71
CA LEU A 73 4.30 -5.94 -2.99
C LEU A 73 3.00 -6.37 -3.65
N VAL A 74 2.12 -5.42 -3.97
CA VAL A 74 0.83 -5.71 -4.63
C VAL A 74 1.06 -6.27 -6.03
N LEU A 75 1.99 -5.69 -6.78
CA LEU A 75 2.35 -6.16 -8.13
C LEU A 75 2.94 -7.58 -8.10
N GLN A 76 3.81 -7.88 -7.14
CA GLN A 76 4.40 -9.21 -6.99
C GLN A 76 3.34 -10.24 -6.57
N ALA A 77 2.45 -9.90 -5.63
CA ALA A 77 1.35 -10.77 -5.23
C ALA A 77 0.41 -11.05 -6.42
N ALA A 78 0.07 -10.04 -7.22
CA ALA A 78 -0.72 -10.23 -8.45
C ALA A 78 -0.01 -11.19 -9.42
N ARG A 79 1.30 -11.02 -9.65
CA ARG A 79 2.09 -11.91 -10.51
C ARG A 79 2.13 -13.36 -10.02
N ILE A 80 2.24 -13.57 -8.71
CA ILE A 80 2.15 -14.91 -8.11
C ILE A 80 0.78 -15.51 -8.40
N LEU A 81 -0.28 -14.71 -8.20
CA LEU A 81 -1.66 -15.13 -8.39
C LEU A 81 -2.05 -15.41 -9.85
N ASP A 82 -1.37 -14.79 -10.82
CA ASP A 82 -1.56 -14.94 -12.26
C ASP A 82 -1.35 -16.39 -12.79
N GLY A 83 -0.77 -17.27 -11.97
CA GLY A 83 -0.59 -18.68 -12.30
C GLY A 83 -1.60 -19.63 -11.65
N PHE A 84 -2.68 -19.11 -11.06
CA PHE A 84 -3.74 -19.90 -10.45
C PHE A 84 -5.08 -19.69 -11.17
N GLU A 85 -5.89 -20.75 -11.26
CA GLU A 85 -7.27 -20.72 -11.76
C GLU A 85 -8.22 -20.13 -10.70
N LEU A 86 -8.05 -18.84 -10.38
CA LEU A 86 -8.77 -18.16 -9.30
C LEU A 86 -10.29 -18.16 -9.50
N ALA A 87 -10.76 -18.01 -10.74
CA ALA A 87 -12.19 -18.07 -11.06
C ALA A 87 -12.77 -19.45 -10.71
N GLY A 88 -12.04 -20.53 -11.04
CA GLY A 88 -12.42 -21.91 -10.73
C GLY A 88 -12.38 -22.26 -9.25
N MET A 89 -11.59 -21.53 -8.44
CA MET A 89 -11.60 -21.68 -6.98
C MET A 89 -12.88 -21.14 -6.33
N GLY A 90 -13.60 -20.24 -7.00
CA GLY A 90 -14.79 -19.57 -6.46
C GLY A 90 -14.45 -18.35 -5.60
N HIS A 91 -15.13 -17.23 -5.85
CA HIS A 91 -14.92 -15.98 -5.13
C HIS A 91 -15.13 -16.15 -3.62
N ASN A 92 -14.14 -15.72 -2.82
CA ASN A 92 -14.14 -15.82 -1.37
C ASN A 92 -14.33 -17.23 -0.79
N SER A 93 -14.07 -18.28 -1.58
CA SER A 93 -13.99 -19.64 -1.05
C SER A 93 -12.75 -19.84 -0.18
N THR A 94 -12.72 -20.91 0.61
CA THR A 94 -11.54 -21.29 1.40
C THR A 94 -10.27 -21.34 0.57
N ALA A 95 -10.32 -21.98 -0.60
CA ALA A 95 -9.16 -22.14 -1.49
C ALA A 95 -8.68 -20.78 -2.01
N TYR A 96 -9.61 -19.95 -2.47
CA TYR A 96 -9.30 -18.60 -2.95
C TYR A 96 -8.66 -17.73 -1.86
N VAL A 97 -9.30 -17.64 -0.69
CA VAL A 97 -8.80 -16.82 0.43
C VAL A 97 -7.42 -17.31 0.86
N HIS A 98 -7.24 -18.62 1.01
CA HIS A 98 -5.94 -19.20 1.36
C HIS A 98 -4.86 -18.83 0.34
N THR A 99 -5.10 -19.05 -0.95
CA THR A 99 -4.11 -18.77 -2.00
C THR A 99 -3.74 -17.29 -2.07
N VAL A 100 -4.71 -16.38 -1.97
CA VAL A 100 -4.46 -14.93 -1.96
C VAL A 100 -3.63 -14.51 -0.74
N VAL A 101 -3.95 -15.01 0.45
CA VAL A 101 -3.20 -14.70 1.68
C VAL A 101 -1.77 -15.22 1.62
N GLU A 102 -1.55 -16.46 1.15
CA GLU A 102 -0.19 -17.01 1.05
C GLU A 102 0.65 -16.28 0.00
N ALA A 103 0.07 -15.86 -1.13
CA ALA A 103 0.75 -15.02 -2.11
C ALA A 103 1.15 -13.65 -1.52
N LEU A 104 0.27 -13.03 -0.73
CA LEU A 104 0.57 -11.78 -0.02
C LEU A 104 1.68 -11.95 1.01
N LYS A 105 1.68 -13.04 1.79
CA LYS A 105 2.73 -13.35 2.77
C LYS A 105 4.11 -13.49 2.10
N LEU A 106 4.18 -14.15 0.94
CA LEU A 106 5.42 -14.29 0.17
C LEU A 106 5.92 -12.95 -0.37
N ALA A 107 5.02 -12.12 -0.92
CA ALA A 107 5.37 -10.79 -1.37
C ALA A 107 5.78 -9.85 -0.22
N ALA A 108 5.16 -10.00 0.95
CA ALA A 108 5.52 -9.28 2.17
C ALA A 108 6.91 -9.67 2.69
N ALA A 109 7.31 -10.94 2.56
CA ALA A 109 8.66 -11.38 2.89
C ALA A 109 9.71 -10.67 2.02
N ASP A 110 9.46 -10.53 0.72
CA ASP A 110 10.36 -9.80 -0.18
C ASP A 110 10.34 -8.28 0.10
N ARG A 111 9.17 -7.71 0.42
CA ARG A 111 9.04 -6.32 0.89
C ARG A 111 9.92 -6.06 2.12
N GLU A 112 9.89 -6.94 3.10
CA GLU A 112 10.65 -6.76 4.33
C GLU A 112 12.16 -6.90 4.11
N ALA A 113 12.57 -7.84 3.25
CA ALA A 113 13.96 -8.09 2.97
C ALA A 113 14.65 -7.03 2.08
N TRP A 114 13.91 -6.41 1.16
CA TRP A 114 14.52 -5.66 0.05
C TRP A 114 14.03 -4.22 -0.10
N PHE A 115 12.83 -3.87 0.35
CA PHE A 115 12.25 -2.55 0.02
C PHE A 115 12.80 -1.45 0.94
N GLY A 116 13.11 -0.31 0.33
CA GLY A 116 13.68 0.87 0.98
C GLY A 116 13.79 2.02 -0.01
N ASP A 117 14.68 2.98 0.27
CA ASP A 117 14.89 4.13 -0.61
C ASP A 117 15.80 3.77 -1.80
N PRO A 118 15.28 3.69 -3.05
CA PRO A 118 16.09 3.33 -4.22
C PRO A 118 17.13 4.39 -4.58
N ALA A 119 17.05 5.62 -4.02
CA ALA A 119 18.10 6.62 -4.19
C ALA A 119 19.33 6.34 -3.31
N ARG A 120 19.23 5.36 -2.40
CA ARG A 120 20.23 5.11 -1.34
C ARG A 120 20.73 3.68 -1.29
N ILE A 121 19.90 2.72 -1.69
CA ILE A 121 20.24 1.30 -1.75
C ILE A 121 19.85 0.69 -3.09
N GLU A 122 20.62 -0.30 -3.50
CA GLU A 122 20.27 -1.13 -4.65
C GLU A 122 19.12 -2.06 -4.29
N ILE A 123 18.04 -2.01 -5.08
CA ILE A 123 16.85 -2.82 -4.90
C ILE A 123 16.65 -3.64 -6.17
N PRO A 124 16.72 -4.97 -6.10
CA PRO A 124 16.72 -5.85 -7.27
C PRO A 124 15.29 -6.11 -7.79
N LEU A 125 14.59 -5.02 -8.09
CA LEU A 125 13.16 -5.03 -8.37
C LEU A 125 12.79 -5.83 -9.63
N ALA A 126 13.63 -5.77 -10.66
CA ALA A 126 13.45 -6.55 -11.88
C ALA A 126 13.51 -8.06 -11.63
N GLU A 127 14.41 -8.51 -10.74
CA GLU A 127 14.50 -9.92 -10.36
C GLU A 127 13.31 -10.32 -9.48
N LEU A 128 12.92 -9.47 -8.52
CA LEU A 128 11.77 -9.72 -7.63
C LEU A 128 10.46 -9.91 -8.40
N LEU A 129 10.28 -9.22 -9.52
CA LEU A 129 9.11 -9.28 -10.39
C LEU A 129 9.28 -10.19 -11.63
N SER A 130 10.43 -10.87 -11.75
CA SER A 130 10.72 -11.77 -12.87
C SER A 130 9.82 -13.00 -12.86
N ASP A 131 9.60 -13.58 -14.05
CA ASP A 131 8.80 -14.81 -14.19
C ASP A 131 9.41 -15.98 -13.38
N GLU A 132 10.75 -16.07 -13.30
CA GLU A 132 11.46 -17.09 -12.52
C GLU A 132 11.23 -16.92 -11.01
N ARG A 133 11.42 -15.71 -10.48
CA ARG A 133 11.19 -15.45 -9.04
C ARG A 133 9.74 -15.70 -8.67
N VAL A 134 8.81 -15.21 -9.48
CA VAL A 134 7.38 -15.38 -9.25
C VAL A 134 6.98 -16.86 -9.27
N ALA A 135 7.52 -17.65 -10.19
CA ALA A 135 7.28 -19.09 -10.22
C ALA A 135 7.85 -19.80 -8.98
N CYS A 136 9.05 -19.43 -8.54
CA CYS A 136 9.66 -19.94 -7.30
C CYS A 136 8.79 -19.63 -6.08
N GLN A 137 8.31 -18.39 -5.94
CA GLN A 137 7.41 -18.00 -4.86
C GLN A 137 6.10 -18.77 -4.93
N ARG A 138 5.48 -18.88 -6.12
CA ARG A 138 4.23 -19.61 -6.33
C ARG A 138 4.32 -21.07 -5.88
N ALA A 139 5.43 -21.75 -6.18
CA ALA A 139 5.64 -23.15 -5.82
C ALA A 139 5.73 -23.40 -4.30
N ARG A 140 5.92 -22.34 -3.50
CA ARG A 140 5.95 -22.42 -2.02
C ARG A 140 4.55 -22.38 -1.39
N ILE A 141 3.50 -22.09 -2.16
CA ILE A 141 2.13 -22.06 -1.64
C ILE A 141 1.61 -23.51 -1.54
N GLU A 142 1.39 -23.97 -0.32
CA GLU A 142 0.85 -25.31 -0.03
C GLU A 142 -0.66 -25.26 0.14
N SER A 143 -1.43 -25.84 -0.79
CA SER A 143 -2.91 -25.77 -0.77
C SER A 143 -3.57 -26.32 0.51
N GLY A 144 -2.88 -27.22 1.22
CA GLY A 144 -3.39 -27.86 2.44
C GLY A 144 -2.84 -27.30 3.75
N ARG A 145 -1.98 -26.27 3.71
CA ARG A 145 -1.32 -25.76 4.92
C ARG A 145 -0.88 -24.30 4.77
N ALA A 146 -1.34 -23.45 5.67
CA ALA A 146 -0.92 -22.06 5.78
C ALA A 146 0.51 -21.97 6.35
N SER A 147 1.27 -20.99 5.86
CA SER A 147 2.51 -20.60 6.50
C SER A 147 2.22 -20.10 7.92
N PRO A 148 2.96 -20.56 8.95
CA PRO A 148 2.71 -20.20 10.36
C PRO A 148 3.05 -18.74 10.68
N GLY A 149 3.57 -18.00 9.71
CA GLY A 149 4.05 -16.64 9.83
C GLY A 149 4.46 -16.09 8.46
N MET A 150 5.15 -14.94 8.44
CA MET A 150 5.86 -14.45 7.27
C MET A 150 6.91 -15.50 6.85
N PRO A 151 6.86 -16.04 5.62
CA PRO A 151 7.89 -16.94 5.14
C PRO A 151 9.27 -16.26 5.11
N ALA A 152 10.34 -17.04 5.20
CA ALA A 152 11.67 -16.49 4.97
C ALA A 152 11.80 -15.95 3.55
N ALA A 153 12.39 -14.76 3.39
CA ALA A 153 12.77 -14.24 2.10
C ALA A 153 13.90 -15.09 1.53
N ALA A 154 13.75 -15.56 0.28
CA ALA A 154 14.81 -16.30 -0.38
C ALA A 154 15.96 -15.36 -0.76
N ALA A 155 17.19 -15.86 -0.65
CA ALA A 155 18.40 -15.16 -1.04
C ALA A 155 18.32 -14.69 -2.51
N LEU A 156 18.95 -13.55 -2.79
CA LEU A 156 18.89 -12.94 -4.10
C LEU A 156 20.17 -12.13 -4.34
N GLY A 157 20.75 -12.22 -5.55
CA GLY A 157 22.05 -11.62 -5.85
C GLY A 157 23.18 -12.04 -4.90
N GLY A 158 23.14 -13.27 -4.35
CA GLY A 158 24.11 -13.76 -3.37
C GLY A 158 23.97 -13.19 -1.95
N ARG A 159 22.96 -12.34 -1.70
CA ARG A 159 22.65 -11.78 -0.38
C ARG A 159 21.46 -12.51 0.24
N THR A 160 21.67 -13.06 1.43
CA THR A 160 20.60 -13.61 2.27
C THR A 160 20.13 -12.53 3.23
N PRO A 161 18.86 -12.09 3.15
CA PRO A 161 18.31 -11.14 4.11
C PRO A 161 18.36 -11.73 5.52
N PRO A 162 18.68 -10.94 6.56
CA PRO A 162 18.57 -11.41 7.93
C PRO A 162 17.13 -11.79 8.25
N ALA A 163 16.96 -12.75 9.15
CA ALA A 163 15.63 -13.04 9.69
C ALA A 163 15.08 -11.79 10.39
N TRP A 164 13.77 -11.57 10.28
CA TRP A 164 13.12 -10.46 10.96
C TRP A 164 13.33 -10.58 12.48
N ARG A 165 13.60 -9.43 13.12
CA ARG A 165 13.69 -9.26 14.56
C ARG A 165 12.88 -8.03 14.96
N ALA A 166 12.29 -8.06 16.16
CA ALA A 166 11.61 -6.90 16.70
C ALA A 166 12.57 -5.72 16.82
N ASP A 167 12.11 -4.52 16.46
CA ASP A 167 12.94 -3.32 16.53
C ASP A 167 13.22 -2.98 18.01
N PRO A 168 14.49 -2.77 18.41
CA PRO A 168 14.84 -2.47 19.80
C PRO A 168 14.14 -1.21 20.35
N SER A 169 13.78 -0.26 19.47
CA SER A 169 13.10 0.98 19.83
C SER A 169 11.57 0.87 19.91
N ALA A 170 11.01 -0.29 19.56
CA ALA A 170 9.57 -0.51 19.44
C ALA A 170 8.77 -0.26 20.72
N GLY A 171 9.41 -0.28 21.90
CA GLY A 171 8.71 -0.18 23.19
C GLY A 171 7.74 -1.35 23.44
N PRO A 172 6.99 -1.35 24.55
CA PRO A 172 5.95 -2.36 24.78
C PRO A 172 4.85 -2.19 23.72
N ALA A 173 4.48 -3.28 23.05
CA ALA A 173 3.53 -3.28 21.95
C ALA A 173 2.21 -2.58 22.35
N PRO A 174 1.84 -1.44 21.75
CA PRO A 174 0.48 -0.96 21.83
C PRO A 174 -0.45 -1.97 21.13
N ALA A 175 -1.71 -2.03 21.57
CA ALA A 175 -2.76 -2.73 20.83
C ALA A 175 -2.71 -2.31 19.34
N ALA A 176 -3.00 -3.26 18.44
CA ALA A 176 -2.97 -3.06 16.98
C ALA A 176 -3.37 -1.63 16.58
N ALA A 177 -2.48 -0.95 15.86
CA ALA A 177 -2.60 0.47 15.55
C ALA A 177 -4.04 0.83 15.18
N SER A 178 -4.68 1.62 16.05
CA SER A 178 -6.07 2.07 15.91
C SER A 178 -6.26 3.06 14.76
N ASN A 179 -5.18 3.44 14.07
CA ASN A 179 -5.13 4.65 13.24
C ASN A 179 -4.75 4.28 11.80
N LEU A 180 -5.72 3.76 11.05
CA LEU A 180 -5.59 3.45 9.63
C LEU A 180 -5.97 4.67 8.76
N GLU A 181 -5.35 5.81 9.06
CA GLU A 181 -5.69 7.10 8.48
C GLU A 181 -4.84 7.43 7.25
N THR A 182 -5.49 7.32 6.11
CA THR A 182 -5.02 7.67 4.78
C THR A 182 -6.27 8.15 4.03
N SER A 183 -6.09 8.96 3.00
CA SER A 183 -7.15 9.26 2.04
C SER A 183 -6.76 8.72 0.67
N TYR A 184 -7.76 8.47 -0.17
CA TYR A 184 -7.54 8.11 -1.56
C TYR A 184 -8.54 8.86 -2.44
N PHE A 185 -8.08 9.28 -3.61
CA PHE A 185 -8.96 9.77 -4.67
C PHE A 185 -8.42 9.36 -6.04
N CYS A 186 -9.33 9.27 -7.00
CA CYS A 186 -8.98 9.17 -8.41
C CYS A 186 -9.90 10.05 -9.25
N VAL A 187 -9.40 10.47 -10.41
CA VAL A 187 -10.11 11.33 -11.36
C VAL A 187 -9.81 10.85 -12.76
N VAL A 188 -10.84 10.83 -13.62
CA VAL A 188 -10.71 10.65 -15.06
C VAL A 188 -11.48 11.77 -15.76
N ASP A 189 -10.79 12.56 -16.57
CA ASP A 189 -11.40 13.70 -17.26
C ASP A 189 -11.85 13.37 -18.69
N SER A 190 -12.55 14.29 -19.35
CA SER A 190 -13.06 14.10 -20.71
C SER A 190 -11.96 14.01 -21.78
N ALA A 191 -10.76 14.51 -21.50
CA ALA A 191 -9.60 14.42 -22.38
C ALA A 191 -8.85 13.07 -22.24
N GLY A 192 -9.22 12.24 -21.26
CA GLY A 192 -8.61 10.95 -21.00
C GLY A 192 -7.43 11.01 -20.02
N ASN A 193 -7.22 12.13 -19.32
CA ASN A 193 -6.23 12.17 -18.24
C ASN A 193 -6.74 11.37 -17.05
N VAL A 194 -5.83 10.63 -16.41
CA VAL A 194 -6.12 9.79 -15.25
C VAL A 194 -5.21 10.15 -14.09
N CYS A 195 -5.79 10.34 -12.91
CA CYS A 195 -5.07 10.55 -11.66
C CYS A 195 -5.48 9.50 -10.64
N SER A 196 -4.51 8.87 -9.98
CA SER A 196 -4.70 7.95 -8.85
C SER A 196 -3.74 8.39 -7.74
N ALA A 197 -4.28 8.81 -6.60
CA ALA A 197 -3.47 9.44 -5.55
C ALA A 197 -3.91 9.02 -4.15
N THR A 198 -2.91 8.70 -3.33
CA THR A 198 -3.09 8.25 -1.94
C THR A 198 -2.40 9.24 -1.00
N PRO A 199 -2.93 10.46 -0.80
CA PRO A 199 -2.38 11.37 0.19
C PRO A 199 -2.61 10.82 1.59
N SER A 200 -1.58 10.92 2.44
CA SER A 200 -1.66 10.37 3.78
C SER A 200 -0.76 11.12 4.73
N ASP A 201 -1.30 11.38 5.90
CA ASP A 201 -0.51 11.66 7.09
C ASP A 201 -1.36 11.24 8.30
N PRO A 202 -0.87 10.34 9.18
CA PRO A 202 -1.62 9.94 10.37
C PRO A 202 -1.50 11.05 11.44
N THR A 203 -2.14 12.19 11.20
CA THR A 203 -2.01 13.43 11.98
C THR A 203 -2.81 13.41 13.29
N ILE A 204 -2.88 12.28 14.00
CA ILE A 204 -3.61 12.19 15.26
C ILE A 204 -2.74 12.64 16.45
N SER A 205 -1.43 12.46 16.35
CA SER A 205 -0.45 12.88 17.38
C SER A 205 0.51 13.97 16.92
N GLY A 206 0.36 14.44 15.68
CA GLY A 206 1.13 15.55 15.11
C GLY A 206 0.87 16.85 15.87
N ARG A 207 1.93 17.55 16.25
CA ARG A 207 1.78 18.89 16.85
C ARG A 207 1.43 19.88 15.75
N VAL A 208 0.46 20.76 16.05
CA VAL A 208 0.12 21.88 15.17
C VAL A 208 1.27 22.88 15.24
N VAL A 209 1.81 23.24 14.08
CA VAL A 209 2.80 24.30 13.91
C VAL A 209 2.11 25.62 14.24
N PRO A 210 2.58 26.36 15.26
CA PRO A 210 1.92 27.58 15.71
C PRO A 210 1.71 28.59 14.58
N GLY A 211 0.50 29.15 14.50
CA GLY A 211 0.13 30.18 13.52
C GLY A 211 -0.17 29.68 12.10
N THR A 212 -0.03 28.38 11.81
CA THR A 212 -0.23 27.86 10.44
C THR A 212 -1.43 26.92 10.30
N GLY A 213 -1.87 26.28 11.40
CA GLY A 213 -2.88 25.21 11.36
C GLY A 213 -2.40 23.91 10.71
N ILE A 214 -1.11 23.81 10.37
CA ILE A 214 -0.49 22.62 9.75
C ILE A 214 0.08 21.72 10.83
N THR A 215 -0.14 20.42 10.74
CA THR A 215 0.54 19.42 11.58
C THR A 215 1.75 18.84 10.85
N THR A 216 2.88 18.67 11.56
CA THR A 216 4.05 18.00 10.97
C THR A 216 3.85 16.50 10.87
N SER A 217 4.39 15.93 9.79
CA SER A 217 4.27 14.51 9.49
C SER A 217 4.90 13.59 10.51
N MET A 218 4.26 12.45 10.74
CA MET A 218 4.82 11.33 11.51
C MET A 218 5.40 10.21 10.62
N TRP A 219 5.54 10.41 9.31
CA TRP A 219 6.04 9.35 8.40
C TRP A 219 7.45 8.84 8.74
N GLY A 220 8.28 9.63 9.41
CA GLY A 220 9.59 9.19 9.91
C GLY A 220 9.52 8.07 10.94
N SER A 221 8.41 7.91 11.67
CA SER A 221 8.23 6.86 12.69
C SER A 221 8.03 5.44 12.13
N ARG A 222 8.21 5.28 10.81
CA ARG A 222 8.13 4.00 10.10
C ARG A 222 9.50 3.43 9.72
N GLY A 223 10.56 4.18 9.99
CA GLY A 223 11.91 3.68 9.77
C GLY A 223 12.35 2.76 10.91
N HIS A 224 13.21 1.80 10.58
CA HIS A 224 13.80 0.87 11.53
C HIS A 224 15.08 1.45 12.13
N THR A 225 15.38 1.15 13.39
CA THR A 225 16.65 1.56 14.04
C THR A 225 17.82 0.62 13.77
N ASP A 226 17.50 -0.54 13.21
CA ASP A 226 18.48 -1.52 12.72
C ASP A 226 19.24 -0.99 11.49
N ALA A 227 20.55 -0.82 11.63
CA ALA A 227 21.41 -0.24 10.59
C ALA A 227 21.50 -1.10 9.31
N ASP A 228 21.21 -2.40 9.39
CA ASP A 228 21.25 -3.30 8.24
C ASP A 228 19.89 -3.41 7.52
N HIS A 229 18.84 -2.83 8.09
CA HIS A 229 17.50 -2.90 7.51
C HIS A 229 17.38 -1.97 6.28
N PRO A 230 16.76 -2.42 5.16
CA PRO A 230 16.63 -1.61 3.96
C PRO A 230 15.74 -0.37 4.16
N GLY A 231 14.78 -0.45 5.09
CA GLY A 231 13.91 0.66 5.50
C GLY A 231 14.34 1.37 6.78
N ARG A 232 15.63 1.48 7.07
CA ARG A 232 16.14 2.11 8.30
C ARG A 232 15.98 3.63 8.33
N VAL A 233 16.03 4.22 9.53
CA VAL A 233 16.08 5.68 9.73
C VAL A 233 17.49 6.18 9.44
N GLU A 234 17.62 7.07 8.44
CA GLU A 234 18.89 7.73 8.13
C GLU A 234 18.64 9.12 7.51
N GLY A 235 19.61 10.02 7.65
CA GLY A 235 19.49 11.41 7.19
C GLY A 235 19.27 11.50 5.67
N GLY A 236 18.20 12.17 5.25
CA GLY A 236 17.88 12.38 3.83
C GLY A 236 17.35 11.15 3.10
N TRP A 237 16.98 10.07 3.82
CA TRP A 237 16.31 8.90 3.26
C TRP A 237 14.79 9.07 3.29
N ARG A 238 14.12 8.57 2.25
CA ARG A 238 12.66 8.42 2.24
C ARG A 238 12.26 7.20 3.09
N PRO A 239 11.42 7.35 4.12
CA PRO A 239 10.86 6.19 4.83
C PRO A 239 10.07 5.30 3.87
N ARG A 240 10.12 3.98 4.05
CA ARG A 240 9.28 3.06 3.30
C ARG A 240 7.80 3.34 3.60
N MET A 241 7.03 3.68 2.57
CA MET A 241 5.64 4.12 2.69
C MET A 241 4.65 3.00 2.41
N SER A 242 3.54 2.95 3.17
CA SER A 242 2.43 2.04 2.86
C SER A 242 1.51 2.54 1.75
N ALA A 243 1.53 3.85 1.45
CA ALA A 243 0.72 4.43 0.39
C ALA A 243 1.20 3.96 -0.99
N ASN A 244 0.32 3.26 -1.72
CA ASN A 244 0.58 2.83 -3.10
C ASN A 244 -0.69 2.98 -3.96
N PRO A 245 -0.90 4.12 -4.64
CA PRO A 245 -1.91 4.18 -5.69
C PRO A 245 -1.49 3.26 -6.86
N MET A 246 -2.47 2.71 -7.55
CA MET A 246 -2.25 1.82 -8.70
C MET A 246 -3.08 2.26 -9.90
N LEU A 247 -2.55 2.01 -11.10
CA LEU A 247 -3.29 2.00 -12.36
C LEU A 247 -3.24 0.59 -12.94
N ALA A 248 -4.39 0.02 -13.29
CA ALA A 248 -4.47 -1.21 -14.10
C ALA A 248 -4.89 -0.82 -15.52
N ILE A 249 -4.06 -1.16 -16.50
CA ILE A 249 -4.25 -0.78 -17.90
C ILE A 249 -4.32 -2.04 -18.76
N GLU A 250 -5.40 -2.19 -19.51
CA GLU A 250 -5.48 -3.14 -20.62
C GLU A 250 -5.28 -2.36 -21.93
N PRO A 251 -4.17 -2.56 -22.67
CA PRO A 251 -3.87 -1.76 -23.84
C PRO A 251 -5.02 -1.72 -24.86
N GLY A 252 -5.49 -0.51 -25.17
CA GLY A 252 -6.57 -0.27 -26.12
C GLY A 252 -7.98 -0.69 -25.64
N ARG A 253 -8.11 -1.22 -24.41
CA ARG A 253 -9.39 -1.72 -23.88
C ARG A 253 -9.85 -1.01 -22.63
N SER A 254 -8.99 -0.84 -21.62
CA SER A 254 -9.41 -0.21 -20.37
C SER A 254 -8.31 0.48 -19.58
N VAL A 255 -8.70 1.46 -18.77
CA VAL A 255 -7.85 2.08 -17.75
C VAL A 255 -8.63 2.14 -16.43
N THR A 256 -8.02 1.63 -15.37
CA THR A 256 -8.66 1.52 -14.06
C THR A 256 -7.73 2.03 -12.95
N PRO A 257 -7.85 3.29 -12.49
CA PRO A 257 -7.25 3.73 -11.24
C PRO A 257 -7.89 3.01 -10.06
N ILE A 258 -7.05 2.44 -9.18
CA ILE A 258 -7.49 1.72 -7.97
C ILE A 258 -6.64 2.19 -6.81
N GLY A 259 -7.28 2.45 -5.67
CA GLY A 259 -6.58 2.74 -4.43
C GLY A 259 -7.50 2.72 -3.23
N SER A 260 -6.89 2.71 -2.06
CA SER A 260 -7.58 2.58 -0.78
C SER A 260 -6.81 3.39 0.26
N PRO A 261 -7.43 3.81 1.37
CA PRO A 261 -6.73 4.00 2.62
C PRO A 261 -6.59 2.67 3.38
N GLY A 262 -5.87 2.68 4.51
CA GLY A 262 -5.85 1.49 5.38
C GLY A 262 -4.49 1.00 5.86
N SER A 263 -3.41 1.81 5.75
CA SER A 263 -2.03 1.40 6.06
C SER A 263 -1.68 0.00 5.54
N GLU A 264 -1.56 -1.03 6.39
CA GLU A 264 -1.19 -2.39 5.97
C GLU A 264 -2.30 -3.12 5.19
N VAL A 265 -3.55 -2.70 5.32
CA VAL A 265 -4.69 -3.30 4.61
C VAL A 265 -4.84 -2.72 3.20
N LEU A 266 -4.26 -1.55 2.96
CA LEU A 266 -4.42 -0.77 1.74
C LEU A 266 -4.10 -1.58 0.47
N GLY A 267 -2.90 -2.16 0.39
CA GLY A 267 -2.49 -2.97 -0.76
C GLY A 267 -3.28 -4.28 -0.90
N GLN A 268 -3.66 -4.88 0.23
CA GLN A 268 -4.44 -6.13 0.25
C GLN A 268 -5.86 -5.91 -0.27
N ALA A 269 -6.50 -4.82 0.13
CA ALA A 269 -7.83 -4.44 -0.34
C ALA A 269 -7.82 -4.07 -1.83
N GLN A 270 -6.79 -3.33 -2.28
CA GLN A 270 -6.62 -3.02 -3.71
C GLN A 270 -6.49 -4.29 -4.56
N LEU A 271 -5.69 -5.25 -4.12
CA LEU A 271 -5.53 -6.52 -4.82
C LEU A 271 -6.86 -7.28 -4.92
N GLN A 272 -7.61 -7.38 -3.83
CA GLN A 272 -8.92 -8.04 -3.85
C GLN A 272 -9.90 -7.35 -4.81
N VAL A 273 -9.96 -6.02 -4.83
CA VAL A 273 -10.83 -5.29 -5.77
C VAL A 273 -10.36 -5.47 -7.22
N LEU A 274 -9.05 -5.47 -7.48
CA LEU A 274 -8.51 -5.81 -8.80
C LEU A 274 -8.97 -7.20 -9.26
N LEU A 275 -8.89 -8.21 -8.38
CA LEU A 275 -9.35 -9.57 -8.67
C LEU A 275 -10.86 -9.62 -8.90
N ASN A 276 -11.65 -8.90 -8.10
CA ASN A 276 -13.10 -8.82 -8.27
C ASN A 276 -13.50 -8.27 -9.64
N LEU A 277 -12.80 -7.23 -10.11
CA LEU A 277 -13.00 -6.65 -11.44
C LEU A 277 -12.55 -7.60 -12.56
N SER A 278 -11.32 -8.11 -12.48
CA SER A 278 -10.64 -8.76 -13.61
C SER A 278 -10.84 -10.28 -13.69
N VAL A 279 -11.01 -10.96 -12.55
CA VAL A 279 -11.21 -12.41 -12.47
C VAL A 279 -12.70 -12.75 -12.38
N PHE A 280 -13.45 -11.99 -11.57
CA PHE A 280 -14.85 -12.28 -11.29
C PHE A 280 -15.84 -11.39 -12.08
N GLY A 281 -15.34 -10.48 -12.92
CA GLY A 281 -16.17 -9.66 -13.82
C GLY A 281 -17.15 -8.74 -13.09
N MET A 282 -16.86 -8.37 -11.84
CA MET A 282 -17.74 -7.52 -11.05
C MET A 282 -17.74 -6.08 -11.58
N SER A 283 -18.86 -5.37 -11.45
CA SER A 283 -18.89 -3.93 -11.68
C SER A 283 -18.06 -3.20 -10.62
N PRO A 284 -17.58 -1.96 -10.88
CA PRO A 284 -16.82 -1.18 -9.90
C PRO A 284 -17.46 -1.10 -8.51
N GLN A 285 -18.76 -0.84 -8.42
CA GLN A 285 -19.45 -0.76 -7.13
C GLN A 285 -19.56 -2.14 -6.45
N ALA A 286 -19.90 -3.19 -7.19
CA ALA A 286 -19.96 -4.54 -6.62
C ALA A 286 -18.59 -5.01 -6.12
N ALA A 287 -17.52 -4.70 -6.87
CA ALA A 287 -16.16 -5.07 -6.53
C ALA A 287 -15.67 -4.44 -5.22
N VAL A 288 -15.97 -3.16 -4.96
CA VAL A 288 -15.59 -2.47 -3.71
C VAL A 288 -16.47 -2.87 -2.52
N GLU A 289 -17.73 -3.24 -2.77
CA GLU A 289 -18.65 -3.67 -1.71
C GLU A 289 -18.43 -5.12 -1.26
N ALA A 290 -17.86 -5.97 -2.13
CA ALA A 290 -17.58 -7.36 -1.81
C ALA A 290 -16.86 -7.50 -0.46
N PRO A 291 -17.22 -8.51 0.37
CA PRO A 291 -16.51 -8.80 1.60
C PRO A 291 -15.02 -9.02 1.35
N ARG A 292 -14.19 -8.56 2.28
CA ARG A 292 -12.73 -8.62 2.22
C ARG A 292 -12.13 -9.32 3.43
N PHE A 293 -10.86 -9.64 3.29
CA PHE A 293 -10.00 -10.15 4.33
C PHE A 293 -8.64 -9.43 4.32
N ALA A 294 -7.89 -9.54 5.40
CA ALA A 294 -6.50 -9.08 5.46
C ALA A 294 -5.67 -9.95 6.41
N SER A 295 -4.43 -10.17 6.04
CA SER A 295 -3.43 -10.78 6.92
C SER A 295 -2.61 -9.70 7.64
N TYR A 296 -2.18 -10.03 8.84
CA TYR A 296 -1.23 -9.27 9.65
C TYR A 296 0.04 -10.10 9.94
N SER A 297 0.27 -11.12 9.10
CA SER A 297 1.32 -12.10 9.24
C SER A 297 2.66 -11.62 8.66
N TRP A 298 2.97 -10.34 8.82
CA TRP A 298 4.27 -9.71 8.60
C TRP A 298 4.38 -8.44 9.44
N PRO A 299 5.58 -7.87 9.61
CA PRO A 299 5.78 -6.66 10.38
C PRO A 299 5.06 -5.45 9.76
N ALA A 300 4.25 -4.77 10.56
CA ALA A 300 3.60 -3.52 10.15
C ALA A 300 4.64 -2.43 9.85
N SER A 301 4.31 -1.48 8.98
CA SER A 301 5.22 -0.39 8.62
C SER A 301 5.43 0.61 9.75
N ALA A 302 4.43 0.80 10.63
CA ALA A 302 4.53 1.75 11.74
C ALA A 302 5.08 1.09 13.00
N ILE A 303 5.94 1.81 13.74
CA ILE A 303 6.38 1.43 15.09
C ILE A 303 5.16 1.09 15.97
N PRO A 304 5.17 -0.02 16.73
CA PRO A 304 6.29 -0.91 17.10
C PRO A 304 6.64 -1.99 16.05
N HIS A 305 6.21 -1.85 14.80
CA HIS A 305 6.31 -2.90 13.77
C HIS A 305 5.61 -4.19 14.19
N THR A 306 4.40 -4.07 14.77
CA THR A 306 3.61 -5.20 15.26
C THR A 306 3.52 -6.28 14.20
N TYR A 307 3.86 -7.51 14.59
CA TYR A 307 3.79 -8.69 13.76
C TYR A 307 2.92 -9.72 14.47
N LEU A 308 1.86 -10.19 13.78
CA LEU A 308 0.92 -11.18 14.30
C LEU A 308 1.01 -12.44 13.42
N PRO A 309 1.88 -13.41 13.75
CA PRO A 309 2.08 -14.63 12.96
C PRO A 309 0.76 -15.37 12.69
N ALA A 310 0.61 -15.89 11.47
CA ALA A 310 -0.58 -16.60 10.97
C ALA A 310 -1.90 -15.81 11.00
N ARG A 311 -1.91 -14.56 11.48
CA ARG A 311 -3.13 -13.76 11.61
C ARG A 311 -3.79 -13.52 10.26
N LEU A 312 -5.05 -13.91 10.16
CA LEU A 312 -5.96 -13.64 9.06
C LEU A 312 -7.26 -13.09 9.63
N THR A 313 -7.63 -11.86 9.28
CA THR A 313 -8.88 -11.26 9.71
C THR A 313 -9.85 -11.20 8.54
N LEU A 314 -11.07 -11.67 8.76
CA LEU A 314 -12.10 -11.83 7.75
C LEU A 314 -13.30 -10.96 8.09
N GLU A 315 -13.91 -10.31 7.10
CA GLU A 315 -15.25 -9.75 7.30
C GLU A 315 -16.28 -10.87 7.54
N GLN A 316 -17.33 -10.50 8.28
CA GLN A 316 -18.34 -11.42 8.80
C GLN A 316 -18.81 -12.48 7.79
N ALA A 317 -19.24 -12.07 6.59
CA ALA A 317 -19.72 -13.00 5.56
C ALA A 317 -18.70 -14.10 5.20
N ILE A 318 -17.42 -13.74 4.99
CA ILE A 318 -16.36 -14.71 4.66
C ILE A 318 -16.10 -15.64 5.84
N ALA A 319 -16.07 -15.08 7.06
CA ALA A 319 -15.84 -15.87 8.26
C ALA A 319 -16.96 -16.87 8.54
N ASP A 320 -18.21 -16.53 8.22
CA ASP A 320 -19.35 -17.45 8.38
C ASP A 320 -19.24 -18.62 7.39
N ASP A 321 -18.81 -18.33 6.15
CA ASP A 321 -18.75 -19.33 5.08
C ASP A 321 -17.51 -20.25 5.16
N CYS A 322 -16.33 -19.70 5.45
CA CYS A 322 -15.06 -20.45 5.34
C CYS A 322 -14.10 -20.30 6.52
N GLY A 323 -14.48 -19.61 7.60
CA GLY A 323 -13.59 -19.33 8.73
C GLY A 323 -12.99 -20.57 9.39
N GLU A 324 -13.80 -21.59 9.67
CA GLU A 324 -13.31 -22.85 10.27
C GLU A 324 -12.41 -23.65 9.34
N ALA A 325 -12.72 -23.68 8.04
CA ALA A 325 -11.89 -24.36 7.05
C ALA A 325 -10.51 -23.68 6.93
N LEU A 326 -10.46 -22.34 7.01
CA LEU A 326 -9.21 -21.58 7.04
C LEU A 326 -8.42 -21.83 8.34
N ARG A 327 -9.09 -21.97 9.50
CA ARG A 327 -8.44 -22.38 10.76
C ARG A 327 -7.82 -23.77 10.64
N ALA A 328 -8.52 -24.72 10.00
CA ALA A 328 -8.03 -26.07 9.79
C ALA A 328 -6.77 -26.12 8.91
N LEU A 329 -6.60 -25.15 8.00
CA LEU A 329 -5.37 -24.96 7.22
C LEU A 329 -4.22 -24.35 8.05
N GLY A 330 -4.48 -23.82 9.24
CA GLY A 330 -3.47 -23.25 10.14
C GLY A 330 -3.45 -21.71 10.22
N HIS A 331 -4.46 -21.02 9.68
CA HIS A 331 -4.59 -19.56 9.87
C HIS A 331 -5.14 -19.22 11.27
N ASP A 332 -4.58 -18.19 11.92
CA ASP A 332 -5.20 -17.57 13.10
C ASP A 332 -6.32 -16.64 12.65
N VAL A 333 -7.51 -17.22 12.48
CA VAL A 333 -8.69 -16.52 11.97
C VAL A 333 -9.32 -15.64 13.04
N GLN A 334 -9.40 -14.35 12.74
CA GLN A 334 -10.13 -13.34 13.49
C GLN A 334 -11.28 -12.77 12.65
N ARG A 335 -12.25 -12.15 13.32
CA ARG A 335 -13.45 -11.62 12.67
C ARG A 335 -13.51 -10.10 12.78
N TRP A 336 -13.84 -9.47 11.66
CA TRP A 336 -14.43 -8.14 11.62
C TRP A 336 -15.96 -8.23 11.48
N PRO A 337 -16.70 -7.26 12.05
CA PRO A 337 -18.07 -6.98 11.64
C PRO A 337 -18.21 -6.85 10.12
N GLN A 338 -19.44 -7.04 9.63
CA GLN A 338 -19.75 -6.78 8.23
C GLN A 338 -19.45 -5.31 7.88
N ARG A 339 -18.77 -5.07 6.75
CA ARG A 339 -18.44 -3.73 6.26
C ARG A 339 -17.59 -2.93 7.25
N ASP A 340 -16.63 -3.57 7.90
CA ASP A 340 -15.75 -2.90 8.86
C ASP A 340 -14.77 -1.95 8.17
N TRP A 341 -14.69 -0.71 8.64
CA TRP A 341 -13.83 0.35 8.10
C TRP A 341 -12.33 -0.01 8.07
N ARG A 342 -11.89 -1.00 8.85
CA ARG A 342 -10.52 -1.52 8.86
C ARG A 342 -10.20 -2.39 7.65
N ALA A 343 -11.20 -2.95 6.97
CA ALA A 343 -11.04 -3.75 5.75
C ALA A 343 -10.59 -2.93 4.52
N GLY A 344 -10.32 -1.62 4.71
CA GLY A 344 -9.98 -0.67 3.65
C GLY A 344 -11.20 0.11 3.17
N SER A 345 -10.98 1.04 2.23
CA SER A 345 -12.04 1.86 1.63
C SER A 345 -11.68 2.16 0.17
N VAL A 346 -11.80 1.14 -0.68
CA VAL A 346 -11.31 1.23 -2.06
C VAL A 346 -12.22 2.14 -2.88
N CYS A 347 -11.63 3.10 -3.59
CA CYS A 347 -12.33 3.79 -4.67
C CYS A 347 -11.69 3.41 -6.00
N THR A 348 -12.49 3.39 -7.05
CA THR A 348 -12.02 3.02 -8.39
C THR A 348 -12.92 3.62 -9.46
N ILE A 349 -12.35 3.86 -10.64
CA ILE A 349 -13.09 4.15 -11.86
C ILE A 349 -12.63 3.12 -12.89
N HIS A 350 -13.55 2.41 -13.52
CA HIS A 350 -13.26 1.57 -14.67
C HIS A 350 -13.66 2.33 -15.94
N CYS A 351 -12.68 2.63 -16.79
CA CYS A 351 -12.90 3.26 -18.09
C CYS A 351 -12.79 2.21 -19.19
N ASP A 352 -13.90 1.89 -19.83
CA ASP A 352 -13.93 1.08 -21.04
C ASP A 352 -13.65 1.98 -22.24
N LEU A 353 -12.51 1.78 -22.89
CA LEU A 353 -12.06 2.58 -24.03
C LEU A 353 -12.76 2.18 -25.34
N VAL A 354 -13.39 1.00 -25.39
CA VAL A 354 -14.12 0.51 -26.57
C VAL A 354 -15.51 1.15 -26.61
N SER A 355 -16.25 1.10 -25.50
CA SER A 355 -17.58 1.71 -25.42
C SER A 355 -17.55 3.20 -25.07
N GLY A 356 -16.46 3.69 -24.48
CA GLY A 356 -16.35 5.04 -23.91
C GLY A 356 -17.02 5.20 -22.55
N ILE A 357 -17.61 4.13 -22.00
CA ILE A 357 -18.32 4.17 -20.72
C ILE A 357 -17.33 4.21 -19.54
N ARG A 358 -17.67 5.01 -18.53
CA ARG A 358 -16.92 5.12 -17.28
C ARG A 358 -17.83 4.78 -16.12
N CYS A 359 -17.43 3.77 -15.35
CA CYS A 359 -18.17 3.33 -14.16
C CYS A 359 -17.31 3.54 -12.93
N ALA A 360 -17.84 4.17 -11.89
CA ALA A 360 -17.13 4.42 -10.65
C ALA A 360 -17.68 3.55 -9.52
N GLY A 361 -16.80 3.18 -8.58
CA GLY A 361 -17.13 2.50 -7.33
C GLY A 361 -16.53 3.24 -6.15
N ALA A 362 -17.33 3.47 -5.11
CA ALA A 362 -16.88 4.05 -3.85
C ALA A 362 -17.33 3.19 -2.67
N ASP A 363 -16.39 2.92 -1.76
CA ASP A 363 -16.58 1.98 -0.67
C ASP A 363 -17.50 2.51 0.44
N PRO A 364 -18.58 1.81 0.80
CA PRO A 364 -19.47 2.26 1.88
C PRO A 364 -18.89 2.05 3.28
N ARG A 365 -17.72 1.41 3.44
CA ARG A 365 -17.09 1.16 4.76
C ARG A 365 -16.53 2.42 5.40
N ARG A 366 -16.34 3.49 4.64
CA ARG A 366 -16.01 4.84 5.12
C ARG A 366 -16.86 5.85 4.34
N SER A 367 -16.72 7.14 4.66
CA SER A 367 -17.40 8.23 3.96
C SER A 367 -16.79 8.50 2.57
N ALA A 368 -16.68 7.48 1.72
CA ALA A 368 -16.29 7.60 0.33
C ALA A 368 -17.51 7.87 -0.56
N TYR A 369 -17.30 8.52 -1.70
CA TYR A 369 -18.37 8.81 -2.65
C TYR A 369 -17.81 8.87 -4.07
N ALA A 370 -18.65 8.52 -5.05
CA ALA A 370 -18.32 8.59 -6.47
C ALA A 370 -19.28 9.56 -7.17
N ILE A 371 -18.74 10.42 -8.03
CA ILE A 371 -19.49 11.41 -8.81
C ILE A 371 -18.98 11.36 -10.25
N GLY A 372 -19.90 11.38 -11.20
CA GLY A 372 -19.62 11.45 -12.62
C GLY A 372 -20.77 12.12 -13.37
N CYS A 373 -20.49 12.53 -14.59
CA CYS A 373 -21.45 13.13 -15.52
C CYS A 373 -21.39 12.40 -16.85
#